data_AF-A0A363THX2-F1
#
_entry.id   AF-A0A363THX2-F1
#
_cell.length_a   1.000
_cell.length_b   1.000
_cell.length_c   1.000
_cell.angle_alpha   90.00
_cell.angle_beta   90.00
_cell.angle_gamma   90.00
#
_symmetry.space_group_name_H-M   'P 1'
#
loop_
_entity.id
_entity.type
_entity.pdbx_description
1 polymer ?
#
loop_
_entity_poly.entity_id
_entity_poly.type
_entity_poly.pdbx_seq_one_letter_code
_entity_poly.pdbx_strand_id
1 'polypeptide(L)'
;GAVVLAAWRGQLSWEVVRESLVETAVTTAMIFLILVGTSVLQFFIETSTLPQKLLELIRAFELPPLGVLVLILVVYVILGCFLDALSMMLITLPIFFPLVTNLGYDPIWFGILVVSVVEIGLITPPVGMNLFVICAVSGTIKFETATAGVLPFLAADATRVALLVAFPAITLALPKLLMG
;
A
#
# COMPACT_ATOMS: atom_id res chain seq x y z
N GLY A 1 -4.51 -10.77 -24.23
CA GLY A 1 -3.07 -10.89 -24.52
C GLY A 1 -2.59 -12.32 -24.33
N ALA A 2 -2.40 -12.75 -23.07
CA ALA A 2 -1.83 -14.06 -22.72
C ALA A 2 -2.59 -15.27 -23.31
N VAL A 3 -3.92 -15.29 -23.26
CA VAL A 3 -4.75 -16.38 -23.80
C VAL A 3 -4.58 -16.56 -25.31
N VAL A 4 -4.54 -15.44 -26.05
CA VAL A 4 -4.35 -15.44 -27.52
C VAL A 4 -2.93 -15.93 -27.86
N LEU A 5 -1.92 -15.51 -27.09
CA LEU A 5 -0.54 -15.96 -27.27
C LEU A 5 -0.38 -17.46 -26.95
N ALA A 6 -1.02 -17.95 -25.88
CA ALA A 6 -1.00 -19.37 -25.51
C ALA A 6 -1.73 -20.24 -26.55
N ALA A 7 -2.85 -19.75 -27.09
CA ALA A 7 -3.58 -20.40 -28.18
C ALA A 7 -2.73 -20.45 -29.45
N TRP A 8 -2.05 -19.36 -29.81
CA TRP A 8 -1.21 -19.28 -31.01
C TRP A 8 0.05 -20.15 -30.90
N ARG A 9 0.56 -20.39 -29.69
CA ARG A 9 1.67 -21.32 -29.40
C ARG A 9 1.25 -22.78 -29.28
N GLY A 10 -0.04 -23.10 -29.39
CA GLY A 10 -0.56 -24.47 -29.21
C GLY A 10 -0.40 -25.02 -27.78
N GLN A 11 -0.12 -24.15 -26.80
CA GLN A 11 0.10 -24.51 -25.40
C GLN A 11 -1.17 -24.34 -24.55
N LEU A 12 -2.28 -23.92 -25.16
CA LEU A 12 -3.56 -23.77 -24.49
C LEU A 12 -4.22 -25.15 -24.32
N SER A 13 -3.99 -25.78 -23.17
CA SER A 13 -4.72 -26.98 -22.75
C SER A 13 -5.82 -26.63 -21.75
N TRP A 14 -6.85 -27.47 -21.67
CA TRP A 14 -7.89 -27.33 -20.63
C TRP A 14 -7.30 -27.37 -19.22
N GLU A 15 -6.21 -28.10 -19.03
CA GLU A 15 -5.48 -28.19 -17.76
C GLU A 15 -4.86 -26.85 -17.37
N VAL A 16 -4.14 -26.19 -18.28
CA VAL A 16 -3.54 -24.86 -18.05
C VAL A 16 -4.62 -23.81 -17.77
N VAL A 17 -5.75 -23.85 -18.49
CA VAL A 17 -6.87 -22.94 -18.26
C VAL A 17 -7.48 -23.16 -16.88
N ARG A 18 -7.75 -24.42 -16.51
CA ARG A 18 -8.31 -24.77 -15.19
C ARG A 18 -7.37 -24.37 -14.06
N GLU A 19 -6.08 -24.65 -14.20
CA GLU A 19 -5.06 -24.30 -13.21
C GLU A 19 -4.99 -22.78 -13.00
N SER A 20 -4.89 -22.01 -14.10
CA SER A 20 -4.87 -20.54 -14.04
C SER A 20 -6.13 -19.95 -13.40
N LEU A 21 -7.31 -20.52 -13.70
CA LEU A 21 -8.58 -20.10 -13.11
C LEU A 21 -8.65 -20.41 -11.62
N VAL A 22 -8.17 -21.59 -11.20
CA VAL A 22 -8.14 -21.98 -9.78
C VAL A 22 -7.17 -21.10 -9.01
N GLU A 23 -5.97 -20.86 -9.53
CA GLU A 23 -4.98 -19.97 -8.91
C GLU A 23 -5.56 -18.55 -8.72
N THR A 24 -6.17 -17.99 -9.77
CA THR A 24 -6.84 -16.68 -9.70
C THR A 24 -7.98 -16.67 -8.68
N ALA A 25 -8.78 -17.73 -8.62
CA ALA A 25 -9.88 -17.86 -7.67
C ALA A 25 -9.36 -17.94 -6.23
N VAL A 26 -8.25 -18.64 -5.98
CA VAL A 26 -7.61 -18.73 -4.66
C VAL A 26 -7.08 -17.37 -4.23
N THR A 27 -6.32 -16.66 -5.07
CA THR A 27 -5.83 -15.32 -4.75
C THR A 27 -6.98 -14.35 -4.47
N THR A 28 -8.03 -14.40 -5.28
CA THR A 28 -9.23 -13.58 -5.09
C THR A 28 -9.96 -13.92 -3.79
N ALA A 29 -10.09 -15.21 -3.47
CA ALA A 29 -10.71 -15.68 -2.22
C ALA A 29 -9.92 -15.22 -0.99
N MET A 30 -8.58 -15.21 -1.05
CA MET A 30 -7.73 -14.66 0.02
C MET A 30 -8.02 -13.17 0.24
N ILE A 31 -8.12 -12.37 -0.83
CA ILE A 31 -8.46 -10.94 -0.74
C ILE A 31 -9.85 -10.76 -0.10
N PHE A 32 -10.85 -11.52 -0.54
CA PHE A 32 -12.19 -11.46 0.05
C PHE A 32 -12.22 -11.87 1.53
N LEU A 33 -11.43 -12.87 1.92
CA LEU A 33 -11.30 -13.28 3.31
C LEU A 33 -10.74 -12.15 4.18
N ILE A 34 -9.71 -11.45 3.69
CA ILE A 34 -9.15 -10.28 4.37
C ILE A 34 -10.21 -9.19 4.48
N LEU A 35 -10.94 -8.87 3.40
CA LEU A 35 -12.02 -7.87 3.38
C LEU A 35 -13.11 -8.17 4.42
N VAL A 36 -13.50 -9.43 4.55
CA VAL A 36 -14.48 -9.86 5.57
C VAL A 36 -13.90 -9.65 6.97
N GLY A 37 -12.66 -10.09 7.21
CA GLY A 37 -11.98 -9.88 8.49
C GLY A 37 -11.85 -8.40 8.87
N THR A 38 -11.53 -7.55 7.90
CA THR A 38 -11.38 -6.11 8.12
C THR A 38 -12.72 -5.41 8.33
N SER A 39 -13.81 -5.91 7.75
CA SER A 39 -15.16 -5.41 8.03
C SER A 39 -15.56 -5.66 9.49
N VAL A 40 -15.22 -6.84 10.03
CA VAL A 40 -15.43 -7.13 11.47
C VAL A 40 -14.53 -6.26 12.34
N LEU A 41 -13.25 -6.09 11.96
CA LEU A 41 -12.33 -5.20 12.66
C LEU A 41 -12.84 -3.76 12.69
N GLN A 42 -13.36 -3.26 11.56
CA GLN A 42 -13.89 -1.90 11.46
C GLN A 42 -15.02 -1.66 12.48
N PHE A 43 -15.95 -2.61 12.63
CA PHE A 43 -17.01 -2.52 13.64
C PHE A 43 -16.45 -2.43 15.07
N PHE A 44 -15.40 -3.20 15.38
CA PHE A 44 -14.71 -3.13 16.66
C PHE A 44 -14.02 -1.78 16.88
N ILE A 45 -13.35 -1.23 15.86
CA ILE A 45 -12.67 0.08 15.91
C ILE A 45 -13.68 1.21 16.14
N GLU A 46 -14.81 1.18 15.43
CA GLU A 46 -15.88 2.17 15.59
C GLU A 46 -16.51 2.12 16.99
N THR A 47 -16.79 0.91 17.50
CA THR A 47 -17.40 0.73 18.82
C THR A 47 -16.44 1.07 19.96
N SER A 48 -15.14 0.79 19.80
CA SER A 48 -14.13 1.01 20.84
C SER A 48 -13.70 2.47 20.99
N THR A 49 -14.20 3.38 20.15
CA THR A 49 -13.82 4.81 20.12
C THR A 49 -12.30 5.03 19.98
N LEU A 50 -11.60 4.07 19.37
CA LEU A 50 -10.15 4.10 19.25
C LEU A 50 -9.64 5.34 18.49
N PRO A 51 -10.24 5.75 17.35
CA PRO A 51 -9.81 6.97 16.65
C PRO A 51 -9.92 8.22 17.52
N GLN A 52 -10.98 8.33 18.33
CA GLN A 52 -11.19 9.46 19.24
C GLN A 52 -10.11 9.49 20.33
N LYS A 53 -9.80 8.35 20.95
CA LYS A 53 -8.73 8.25 21.96
C LYS A 53 -7.35 8.58 21.41
N LEU A 54 -7.04 8.13 20.19
CA LEU A 54 -5.79 8.49 19.52
C LEU A 54 -5.72 9.99 19.24
N LEU A 55 -6.83 10.61 18.81
CA LEU A 55 -6.90 12.05 18.60
C LEU A 55 -6.72 12.84 19.90
N GLU A 56 -7.31 12.38 21.01
CA GLU A 56 -7.11 12.95 22.34
C GLU A 56 -5.64 12.85 22.78
N LEU A 57 -4.99 11.70 22.57
CA LEU A 57 -3.57 11.50 22.87
C LEU A 57 -2.70 12.48 22.06
N ILE A 58 -2.95 12.59 20.76
CA ILE A 58 -2.26 13.52 19.86
C ILE A 58 -2.42 14.97 20.34
N ARG A 59 -3.64 15.36 20.72
CA ARG A 59 -3.93 16.69 21.27
C ARG A 59 -3.22 16.93 22.60
N ALA A 60 -3.14 15.91 23.46
CA ALA A 60 -2.43 15.99 24.74
C ALA A 60 -0.92 16.17 24.57
N PHE A 61 -0.33 15.59 23.52
CA PHE A 61 1.08 15.82 23.14
C PHE A 61 1.29 17.12 22.33
N GLU A 62 0.24 17.91 22.09
CA GLU A 62 0.27 19.13 21.27
C GLU A 62 0.94 18.92 19.90
N LEU A 63 0.81 17.71 19.34
CA LEU A 63 1.44 17.37 18.08
C LEU A 63 0.78 18.16 16.94
N PRO A 64 1.56 18.85 16.09
CA PRO A 64 1.00 19.51 14.92
C PRO A 64 0.40 18.45 13.98
N PRO A 65 -0.72 18.73 13.28
CA PRO A 65 -1.37 17.79 12.36
C PRO A 65 -0.41 17.17 11.33
N LEU A 66 0.56 17.95 10.86
CA LEU A 66 1.59 17.48 9.93
C LEU A 66 2.56 16.48 10.58
N GLY A 67 2.87 16.65 11.87
CA GLY A 67 3.68 15.68 12.63
C GLY A 67 2.97 14.34 12.78
N VAL A 68 1.65 14.34 12.98
CA VAL A 68 0.84 13.12 13.01
C VAL A 68 0.87 12.42 11.66
N LEU A 69 0.69 13.17 10.57
CA LEU A 69 0.76 12.60 9.22
C LEU A 69 2.12 11.95 8.96
N VAL A 70 3.22 12.64 9.26
CA VAL A 70 4.57 12.09 9.10
C VAL A 70 4.75 10.81 9.91
N LEU A 71 4.25 10.77 11.15
CA LEU A 71 4.28 9.57 11.99
C LEU A 71 3.52 8.41 11.34
N ILE A 72 2.32 8.67 10.81
CA ILE A 72 1.53 7.67 10.07
C ILE A 72 2.34 7.16 8.88
N LEU A 73 2.91 8.04 8.06
CA LEU A 73 3.71 7.64 6.89
C LEU A 73 4.93 6.78 7.30
N VAL A 74 5.60 7.11 8.40
CA VAL A 74 6.71 6.30 8.93
C VAL A 74 6.22 4.91 9.34
N VAL A 75 5.06 4.81 10.02
CA VAL A 75 4.45 3.51 10.33
C VAL A 75 4.13 2.73 9.06
N TYR A 76 3.65 3.39 8.00
CA TYR A 76 3.44 2.75 6.71
C TYR A 76 4.75 2.25 6.08
N VAL A 77 5.85 3.01 6.11
CA VAL A 77 7.15 2.51 5.62
C VAL A 77 7.56 1.25 6.37
N ILE A 78 7.44 1.25 7.70
CA ILE A 78 7.84 0.11 8.55
C ILE A 78 6.95 -1.10 8.29
N LEU A 79 5.63 -0.93 8.24
CA LEU A 79 4.69 -2.03 7.98
C LEU A 79 4.83 -2.58 6.56
N GLY A 80 5.10 -1.74 5.57
CA GLY A 80 5.26 -2.13 4.17
C GLY A 80 6.50 -2.99 3.92
N CYS A 81 7.48 -2.91 4.82
CA CYS A 81 8.61 -3.83 4.83
C CYS A 81 8.23 -5.28 5.18
N PHE A 82 7.05 -5.54 5.76
CA PHE A 82 6.65 -6.89 6.21
C PHE A 82 5.38 -7.41 5.52
N LEU A 83 4.46 -6.50 5.18
CA LEU A 83 3.15 -6.83 4.63
C LEU A 83 3.06 -6.42 3.16
N ASP A 84 2.30 -7.16 2.37
CA ASP A 84 1.94 -6.76 1.02
C ASP A 84 0.98 -5.56 1.02
N ALA A 85 0.95 -4.82 -0.10
CA ALA A 85 0.21 -3.56 -0.23
C ALA A 85 -1.28 -3.67 0.17
N LEU A 86 -1.97 -4.70 -0.33
CA LEU A 86 -3.41 -4.82 -0.11
C LEU A 86 -3.72 -5.19 1.34
N SER A 87 -3.04 -6.22 1.88
CA SER A 87 -3.24 -6.63 3.27
C SER A 87 -2.99 -5.48 4.24
N MET A 88 -1.91 -4.73 4.01
CA MET A 88 -1.55 -3.59 4.82
C MET A 88 -2.62 -2.49 4.80
N MET A 89 -3.08 -2.09 3.61
CA MET A 89 -4.11 -1.05 3.48
C MET A 89 -5.43 -1.48 4.12
N LEU A 90 -5.87 -2.72 3.89
CA LEU A 90 -7.14 -3.21 4.43
C LEU A 90 -7.15 -3.27 5.96
N ILE A 91 -6.00 -3.58 6.58
CA ILE A 91 -5.86 -3.62 8.05
C ILE A 91 -5.77 -2.22 8.65
N THR A 92 -5.06 -1.30 8.01
CA THR A 92 -4.67 0.00 8.61
C THR A 92 -5.62 1.15 8.28
N LEU A 93 -6.27 1.13 7.11
CA LEU A 93 -7.21 2.18 6.70
C LEU A 93 -8.37 2.40 7.68
N PRO A 94 -9.02 1.36 8.25
CA PRO A 94 -10.12 1.56 9.21
C PRO A 94 -9.72 2.41 10.43
N ILE A 95 -8.42 2.47 10.74
CA ILE A 95 -7.88 3.22 11.89
C ILE A 95 -7.39 4.60 11.44
N PHE A 96 -6.56 4.67 10.40
CA PHE A 96 -5.93 5.94 10.00
C PHE A 96 -6.84 6.85 9.18
N PHE A 97 -7.75 6.29 8.38
CA PHE A 97 -8.69 7.08 7.58
C PHE A 97 -9.57 8.00 8.43
N PRO A 98 -10.27 7.51 9.48
CA PRO A 98 -11.04 8.41 10.34
C PRO A 98 -10.12 9.38 11.08
N LEU A 99 -8.91 8.98 11.50
CA LEU A 99 -7.99 9.87 12.19
C LEU A 99 -7.57 11.08 11.33
N VAL A 100 -7.19 10.83 10.07
CA VAL A 100 -6.72 11.87 9.15
C VAL A 100 -7.84 12.80 8.70
N THR A 101 -9.04 12.26 8.45
CA THR A 101 -10.21 13.09 8.12
C THR A 101 -10.67 13.95 9.29
N ASN A 102 -10.57 13.46 10.54
CA ASN A 102 -10.83 14.27 11.74
C ASN A 102 -9.81 15.39 11.96
N LEU A 103 -8.59 15.25 11.44
CA LEU A 103 -7.57 16.31 11.44
C LEU A 103 -7.80 17.35 10.32
N GLY A 104 -8.83 17.17 9.49
CA GLY A 104 -9.19 18.10 8.41
C GLY A 104 -8.43 17.88 7.10
N TYR A 105 -7.74 16.73 6.95
CA TYR A 105 -7.03 16.41 5.73
C TYR A 105 -7.93 15.78 4.66
N ASP A 106 -7.58 16.03 3.41
CA ASP A 106 -8.28 15.50 2.25
C ASP A 106 -8.05 13.97 2.13
N PRO A 107 -9.12 13.15 2.01
CA PRO A 107 -8.98 11.70 1.91
C PRO A 107 -8.27 11.22 0.65
N ILE A 108 -8.43 11.91 -0.48
CA ILE A 108 -7.78 11.57 -1.75
C ILE A 108 -6.28 11.82 -1.63
N TRP A 109 -5.91 12.97 -1.07
CA TRP A 109 -4.51 13.28 -0.80
C TRP A 109 -3.86 12.23 0.11
N PHE A 110 -4.53 11.87 1.19
CA PHE A 110 -4.04 10.82 2.09
C PHE A 110 -3.91 9.47 1.38
N GLY A 111 -4.89 9.07 0.57
CA GLY A 111 -4.83 7.85 -0.22
C GLY A 111 -3.63 7.81 -1.17
N ILE A 112 -3.34 8.93 -1.85
CA ILE A 112 -2.18 9.04 -2.75
C ILE A 112 -0.86 8.91 -1.96
N LEU A 113 -0.76 9.54 -0.79
CA LEU A 113 0.42 9.42 0.07
C LEU A 113 0.62 7.99 0.57
N VAL A 114 -0.45 7.35 1.05
CA VAL A 114 -0.41 5.96 1.50
C VAL A 114 0.06 5.04 0.38
N VAL A 115 -0.57 5.09 -0.79
CA VAL A 115 -0.16 4.25 -1.94
C VAL A 115 1.30 4.51 -2.30
N SER A 116 1.74 5.77 -2.34
CA SER A 116 3.13 6.11 -2.66
C SER A 116 4.13 5.54 -1.64
N VAL A 117 3.78 5.55 -0.35
CA VAL A 117 4.65 5.03 0.73
C VAL A 117 4.61 3.51 0.81
N VAL A 118 3.48 2.88 0.49
CA VAL A 118 3.36 1.43 0.40
C VAL A 118 4.29 0.88 -0.68
N GLU A 119 4.33 1.52 -1.86
CA GLU A 119 5.27 1.14 -2.93
C GLU A 119 6.73 1.22 -2.47
N ILE A 120 7.08 2.24 -1.68
CA ILE A 120 8.38 2.36 -1.05
C ILE A 120 8.65 1.17 -0.13
N GLY A 121 7.71 0.80 0.74
CA GLY A 121 7.84 -0.32 1.66
C GLY A 121 8.13 -1.66 0.96
N LEU A 122 7.49 -1.91 -0.18
CA LEU A 122 7.63 -3.17 -0.94
C LEU A 122 9.00 -3.33 -1.63
N ILE A 123 9.71 -2.23 -1.88
CA ILE A 123 11.06 -2.23 -2.45
C ILE A 123 12.16 -2.00 -1.40
N THR A 124 11.81 -1.50 -0.22
CA THR A 124 12.76 -1.15 0.84
C THR A 124 13.24 -2.43 1.56
N PRO A 125 14.56 -2.62 1.74
CA PRO A 125 15.10 -3.68 2.60
C PRO A 125 14.66 -3.44 4.04
N PRO A 126 14.17 -4.45 4.78
CA PRO A 126 14.84 -5.74 5.01
C PRO A 126 14.20 -6.95 4.31
N VAL A 127 12.91 -6.88 3.98
CA VAL A 127 12.26 -7.91 3.15
C VAL A 127 12.32 -7.46 1.70
N GLY A 128 11.74 -6.32 1.33
CA GLY A 128 11.71 -5.89 -0.07
C GLY A 128 11.06 -6.96 -0.94
N MET A 129 9.79 -7.28 -0.66
CA MET A 129 9.05 -8.40 -1.27
C MET A 129 9.19 -8.43 -2.79
N ASN A 130 9.16 -7.26 -3.45
CA ASN A 130 9.36 -7.15 -4.89
C ASN A 130 10.78 -7.56 -5.33
N LEU A 131 11.81 -7.18 -4.56
CA LEU A 131 13.19 -7.60 -4.79
C LEU A 131 13.37 -9.11 -4.59
N PHE A 132 12.75 -9.68 -3.55
CA PHE A 132 12.78 -11.13 -3.31
C PHE A 132 12.15 -11.91 -4.46
N VAL A 133 10.97 -11.48 -4.92
CA VAL A 133 10.28 -12.13 -6.05
C VAL A 133 11.13 -12.06 -7.31
N ILE A 134 11.74 -10.91 -7.62
CA ILE A 134 12.63 -10.77 -8.78
C ILE A 134 13.85 -11.68 -8.68
N CYS A 135 14.50 -11.75 -7.52
CA CYS A 135 15.65 -12.63 -7.31
C CYS A 135 15.25 -14.12 -7.45
N ALA A 136 14.09 -14.50 -6.92
CA ALA A 136 13.55 -15.85 -7.01
C ALA A 136 13.24 -16.27 -8.46
N VAL A 137 12.65 -15.37 -9.25
CA VAL A 137 12.33 -15.62 -10.67
C VAL A 137 13.58 -15.60 -11.55
N SER A 138 14.53 -14.70 -11.27
CA SER A 138 15.76 -14.56 -12.06
C SER A 138 16.74 -15.72 -11.85
N GLY A 139 16.86 -16.24 -10.62
CA GLY A 139 17.80 -17.30 -10.24
C GLY A 139 19.29 -16.92 -10.33
N THR A 140 19.64 -15.78 -10.90
CA THR A 140 21.03 -15.35 -11.17
C THR A 140 21.42 -14.08 -10.41
N ILE A 141 20.44 -13.21 -10.12
CA ILE A 141 20.65 -11.97 -9.38
C ILE A 141 20.64 -12.25 -7.88
N LYS A 142 21.71 -11.88 -7.19
CA LYS A 142 21.76 -11.90 -5.72
C LYS A 142 20.94 -10.77 -5.13
N PHE A 143 20.35 -11.02 -3.96
CA PHE A 143 19.58 -10.02 -3.23
C PHE A 143 20.39 -8.74 -2.97
N GLU A 144 21.68 -8.85 -2.60
CA GLU A 144 22.51 -7.67 -2.34
C GLU A 144 22.67 -6.77 -3.58
N THR A 145 22.81 -7.37 -4.76
CA THR A 145 22.91 -6.62 -6.02
C THR A 145 21.60 -5.91 -6.36
N ALA A 146 20.47 -6.59 -6.15
CA ALA A 146 19.15 -6.00 -6.36
C ALA A 146 18.87 -4.85 -5.39
N THR A 147 19.23 -5.03 -4.11
CA THR A 147 19.12 -3.98 -3.07
C THR A 147 19.94 -2.75 -3.42
N ALA A 148 21.21 -2.91 -3.81
CA ALA A 148 22.06 -1.78 -4.19
C ALA A 148 21.51 -1.04 -5.42
N GLY A 149 20.91 -1.77 -6.37
CA GLY A 149 20.29 -1.20 -7.56
C GLY A 149 19.02 -0.39 -7.28
N VAL A 150 18.30 -0.68 -6.20
CA VAL A 150 17.03 0.00 -5.86
C VAL A 150 17.22 1.29 -5.05
N LEU A 151 18.38 1.48 -4.38
CA LEU A 151 18.67 2.68 -3.60
C LEU A 151 18.42 4.02 -4.33
N PRO A 152 18.82 4.22 -5.61
CA PRO A 152 18.48 5.46 -6.32
C PRO A 152 16.98 5.64 -6.54
N PHE A 153 16.21 4.56 -6.73
CA PHE A 153 14.76 4.63 -6.82
C PHE A 153 14.14 5.01 -5.48
N LEU A 154 14.63 4.42 -4.39
CA LEU A 154 14.18 4.75 -3.03
C LEU A 154 14.40 6.23 -2.70
N ALA A 155 15.54 6.80 -3.11
CA ALA A 155 15.82 8.22 -2.96
C ALA A 155 14.87 9.09 -3.80
N ALA A 156 14.59 8.69 -5.04
CA ALA A 156 13.64 9.39 -5.91
C ALA A 156 12.21 9.37 -5.34
N ASP A 157 11.75 8.23 -4.84
CA ASP A 157 10.42 8.09 -4.23
C ASP A 157 10.32 8.82 -2.90
N ALA A 158 11.36 8.80 -2.06
CA ALA A 158 11.39 9.62 -0.84
C ALA A 158 11.29 11.12 -1.16
N THR A 159 11.99 11.57 -2.21
CA THR A 159 11.91 12.95 -2.69
C THR A 159 10.51 13.28 -3.20
N ARG A 160 9.92 12.36 -3.99
CA ARG A 160 8.54 12.49 -4.46
C ARG A 160 7.56 12.62 -3.29
N VAL A 161 7.62 11.73 -2.30
CA VAL A 161 6.74 11.79 -1.12
C VAL A 161 6.92 13.11 -0.36
N ALA A 162 8.15 13.56 -0.15
CA ALA A 162 8.42 14.85 0.49
C ALA A 162 7.75 16.01 -0.28
N LEU A 163 7.82 16.00 -1.62
CA LEU A 163 7.14 17.00 -2.46
C LEU A 163 5.62 16.89 -2.37
N LEU A 164 5.03 15.69 -2.36
CA LEU A 164 3.58 15.51 -2.24
C LEU A 164 3.05 15.93 -0.85
N VAL A 165 3.87 15.78 0.19
CA VAL A 165 3.56 16.28 1.54
C VAL A 165 3.67 17.81 1.60
N ALA A 166 4.70 18.39 1.01
CA ALA A 166 4.91 19.84 0.99
C ALA A 166 3.91 20.60 0.10
N PHE A 167 3.49 19.98 -1.01
CA PHE A 167 2.61 20.59 -2.01
C PHE A 167 1.39 19.70 -2.32
N PRO A 168 0.36 19.66 -1.44
CA PRO A 168 -0.89 18.93 -1.68
C PRO A 168 -1.65 19.38 -2.93
N ALA A 169 -1.34 20.56 -3.45
CA ALA A 169 -1.88 21.04 -4.72
C ALA A 169 -1.49 20.13 -5.90
N ILE A 170 -0.29 19.54 -5.90
CA ILE A 170 0.17 18.66 -6.99
C ILE A 170 -0.70 17.40 -7.07
N THR A 171 -1.01 16.80 -5.92
CA THR A 171 -1.86 15.61 -5.82
C THR A 171 -3.32 15.90 -6.13
N LEU A 172 -3.82 17.09 -5.76
CA LEU A 172 -5.23 17.44 -5.88
C LEU A 172 -5.56 18.17 -7.19
N ALA A 173 -4.55 18.63 -7.94
CA ALA A 173 -4.76 19.35 -9.20
C ALA A 173 -5.50 18.50 -10.24
N LEU A 174 -5.07 17.24 -10.44
CA LEU A 174 -5.69 16.36 -11.41
C LEU A 174 -7.10 15.89 -10.99
N PRO A 175 -7.34 15.44 -9.73
CA PRO A 175 -8.70 15.16 -9.25
C PRO A 175 -9.64 16.35 -9.39
N LYS A 176 -9.21 17.57 -9.02
CA LYS A 176 -10.03 18.79 -9.15
C LYS A 176 -10.38 19.08 -10.61
N LEU A 177 -9.44 18.90 -11.54
CA LEU A 177 -9.68 19.14 -12.96
C LEU A 177 -10.63 18.10 -13.59
N LEU A 178 -10.62 16.85 -13.09
CA LEU A 178 -11.52 15.80 -13.54
C LEU A 178 -12.91 15.84 -12.87
N MET A 179 -13.00 16.32 -11.63
CA MET A 179 -14.24 16.37 -10.86
C MET A 179 -15.02 17.69 -11.02
N GLY A 180 -14.40 18.74 -11.57
CA GLY A 180 -15.04 20.04 -11.86
C GLY A 180 -14.99 21.00 -10.68
#